data_AF-A0A0G1Q412-F1
#
_entry.id   AF-A0A0G1Q412-F1
#
_cell.length_a   1.000
_cell.length_b   1.000
_cell.length_c   1.000
_cell.angle_alpha   90.00
_cell.angle_beta   90.00
_cell.angle_gamma   90.00
#
_symmetry.space_group_name_H-M   'P 1'
#
loop_
_entity.id
_entity.type
_entity.pdbx_description
1 polymer ?
#
loop_
_entity_poly.entity_id
_entity_poly.type
_entity_poly.pdbx_seq_one_letter_code
_entity_poly.pdbx_strand_id
1 'polypeptide(L)'
;MLNFLGVYGTIISLAALYHFWRPLKKTVGWQDVLTIGVIGLAYGSGLPMLKGAYGYLTLVSLLLINVCMRQLQGFGYTFNLNKRDLKIVVLYYLGFAAVGIPLGYFSGYIHFEFILPSPSFVLMSAIRIFLSPALVEEIIFRGLFQNYLTQKFNFKHGRLLALVSASVLFGVLHSGDPRYLILAGVAGLFYGGALVDLRHLYGIGVIG
;
A
#
# COMPACT_ATOMS: atom_id res chain seq x y z
N MET A 1 -18.43 -18.04 22.73
CA MET A 1 -18.14 -17.82 21.30
C MET A 1 -19.08 -16.75 20.79
N LEU A 2 -18.64 -15.49 20.76
CA LEU A 2 -19.36 -14.46 19.99
C LEU A 2 -19.33 -14.90 18.53
N ASN A 3 -20.50 -15.07 17.92
CA ASN A 3 -20.66 -15.64 16.59
C ASN A 3 -19.74 -14.91 15.61
N PHE A 4 -18.87 -15.67 14.94
CA PHE A 4 -17.89 -15.19 13.96
C PHE A 4 -18.53 -14.16 13.00
N LEU A 5 -19.72 -14.48 12.47
CA LEU A 5 -20.53 -13.63 11.59
C LEU A 5 -20.94 -12.28 12.19
N GLY A 6 -21.14 -12.20 13.52
CA GLY A 6 -21.60 -10.98 14.19
C GLY A 6 -20.52 -9.91 14.27
N VAL A 7 -19.25 -10.27 14.45
CA VAL A 7 -18.14 -9.30 14.52
C VAL A 7 -17.79 -8.76 13.13
N TYR A 8 -17.74 -9.64 12.11
CA TYR A 8 -17.56 -9.22 10.71
C TYR A 8 -18.70 -8.35 10.22
N GLY A 9 -19.94 -8.76 10.51
CA GLY A 9 -21.14 -7.96 10.25
C GLY A 9 -21.04 -6.59 10.93
N THR A 10 -20.61 -6.53 12.19
CA THR A 10 -20.49 -5.26 12.91
C THR A 10 -19.40 -4.35 12.34
N ILE A 11 -18.21 -4.86 12.00
CA ILE A 11 -17.12 -4.05 11.41
C ILE A 11 -17.52 -3.54 10.01
N ILE A 12 -18.11 -4.40 9.18
CA ILE A 12 -18.60 -4.03 7.84
C ILE A 12 -19.77 -3.05 7.96
N SER A 13 -20.71 -3.28 8.88
CA SER A 13 -21.84 -2.37 9.14
C SER A 13 -21.38 -1.04 9.71
N LEU A 14 -20.38 -0.99 10.60
CA LEU A 14 -19.83 0.26 11.12
C LEU A 14 -19.06 1.03 10.04
N ALA A 15 -18.28 0.34 9.22
CA ALA A 15 -17.60 0.96 8.08
C ALA A 15 -18.60 1.42 7.01
N ALA A 16 -19.64 0.65 6.73
CA ALA A 16 -20.72 1.01 5.82
C ALA A 16 -21.56 2.18 6.37
N LEU A 17 -21.89 2.19 7.67
CA LEU A 17 -22.56 3.32 8.35
C LEU A 17 -21.70 4.58 8.32
N TYR A 18 -20.41 4.45 8.64
CA TYR A 18 -19.44 5.54 8.55
C TYR A 18 -19.34 6.09 7.11
N HIS A 19 -19.49 5.24 6.10
CA HIS A 19 -19.45 5.62 4.69
C HIS A 19 -20.76 6.24 4.18
N PHE A 20 -21.91 5.66 4.57
CA PHE A 20 -23.24 6.05 4.11
C PHE A 20 -23.65 7.44 4.58
N TRP A 21 -23.11 7.88 5.73
CA TRP A 21 -23.42 9.18 6.31
C TRP A 21 -22.52 10.32 5.81
N ARG A 22 -21.59 10.05 4.89
CA ARG A 22 -20.56 11.00 4.49
C ARG A 22 -20.79 11.51 3.06
N PRO A 23 -20.67 12.83 2.80
CA PRO A 23 -20.63 13.31 1.43
C PRO A 23 -19.46 12.67 0.70
N LEU A 24 -19.75 12.08 -0.48
CA LEU A 24 -18.78 11.43 -1.37
C LEU A 24 -17.80 12.46 -1.93
N LYS A 25 -16.89 12.95 -1.10
CA LYS A 25 -15.79 13.80 -1.53
C LYS A 25 -14.80 12.93 -2.30
N LYS A 26 -14.38 13.43 -3.47
CA LYS A 26 -13.37 12.78 -4.31
C LYS A 26 -11.96 12.87 -3.72
N THR A 27 -11.73 13.58 -2.61
CA THR A 27 -10.42 13.71 -1.96
C THR A 27 -10.27 12.75 -0.79
N VAL A 28 -9.02 12.46 -0.40
CA VAL A 28 -8.71 11.62 0.77
C VAL A 28 -8.75 12.49 2.02
N GLY A 29 -9.49 12.06 3.05
CA GLY A 29 -9.60 12.77 4.33
C GLY A 29 -8.78 12.10 5.44
N TRP A 30 -8.52 12.83 6.54
CA TRP A 30 -7.81 12.30 7.72
C TRP A 30 -8.52 11.07 8.32
N GLN A 31 -9.83 11.02 8.19
CA GLN A 31 -10.63 9.91 8.65
C GLN A 31 -10.41 8.64 7.84
N ASP A 32 -10.08 8.75 6.55
CA ASP A 32 -9.80 7.58 5.70
C ASP A 32 -8.50 6.90 6.18
N VAL A 33 -7.51 7.73 6.54
CA VAL A 33 -6.27 7.30 7.18
C VAL A 33 -6.52 6.69 8.55
N LEU A 34 -7.34 7.32 9.40
CA LEU A 34 -7.66 6.78 10.72
C LEU A 34 -8.42 5.46 10.66
N THR A 35 -9.45 5.35 9.81
CA THR A 35 -10.22 4.10 9.64
C THR A 35 -9.28 2.96 9.28
N ILE A 36 -8.35 3.18 8.35
CA ILE A 36 -7.37 2.17 7.98
C ILE A 36 -6.35 1.91 9.08
N GLY A 37 -5.88 2.94 9.78
CA GLY A 37 -5.00 2.78 10.94
C GLY A 37 -5.63 1.90 12.01
N VAL A 38 -6.91 2.12 12.32
CA VAL A 38 -7.67 1.31 13.28
C VAL A 38 -7.84 -0.12 12.78
N ILE A 39 -8.21 -0.34 11.52
CA ILE A 39 -8.35 -1.69 10.95
C ILE A 39 -6.99 -2.41 10.93
N GLY A 40 -5.92 -1.72 10.54
CA GLY A 40 -4.56 -2.27 10.50
C GLY A 40 -4.05 -2.64 11.89
N LEU A 41 -4.28 -1.79 12.90
CA LEU A 41 -3.98 -2.11 14.30
C LEU A 41 -4.82 -3.27 14.82
N ALA A 42 -6.11 -3.34 14.47
CA ALA A 42 -6.97 -4.46 14.83
C ALA A 42 -6.47 -5.78 14.22
N TYR A 43 -6.04 -5.77 12.95
CA TYR A 43 -5.40 -6.92 12.30
C TYR A 43 -4.07 -7.30 12.98
N GLY A 44 -3.21 -6.32 13.27
CA GLY A 44 -1.89 -6.53 13.88
C GLY A 44 -1.91 -6.90 15.38
N SER A 45 -2.98 -6.58 16.11
CA SER A 45 -3.14 -6.84 17.55
C SER A 45 -3.21 -8.33 17.93
N GLY A 46 -3.30 -9.22 16.93
CA GLY A 46 -3.29 -10.65 17.17
C GLY A 46 -4.57 -11.19 17.80
N LEU A 47 -5.66 -10.42 17.79
CA LEU A 47 -6.99 -10.88 18.17
C LEU A 47 -7.34 -12.16 17.38
N PRO A 48 -7.66 -13.29 18.05
CA PRO A 48 -7.87 -14.57 17.38
C PRO A 48 -8.92 -14.52 16.27
N MET A 49 -9.91 -13.62 16.40
CA MET A 49 -11.01 -13.45 15.46
C MET A 49 -10.61 -12.71 14.17
N LEU A 50 -9.47 -12.01 14.13
CA LEU A 50 -8.95 -11.27 12.97
C LEU A 50 -7.68 -11.90 12.37
N LYS A 51 -7.17 -12.97 12.98
CA LYS A 51 -6.04 -13.74 12.43
C LYS A 51 -6.50 -14.56 11.22
N GLY A 52 -5.69 -14.55 10.16
CA GLY A 52 -5.89 -15.38 8.97
C GLY A 52 -6.71 -14.73 7.86
N ALA A 53 -7.18 -15.56 6.92
CA ALA A 53 -7.78 -15.11 5.66
C ALA A 53 -8.98 -14.17 5.84
N TYR A 54 -9.79 -14.37 6.88
CA TYR A 54 -11.02 -13.59 7.09
C TYR A 54 -10.76 -12.13 7.53
N GLY A 55 -9.75 -11.89 8.38
CA GLY A 55 -9.34 -10.53 8.76
C GLY A 55 -8.74 -9.78 7.58
N TYR A 56 -7.92 -10.47 6.77
CA TYR A 56 -7.39 -9.93 5.52
C TYR A 56 -8.51 -9.60 4.52
N LEU A 57 -9.47 -10.50 4.31
CA LEU A 57 -10.61 -10.27 3.43
C LEU A 57 -11.46 -9.08 3.89
N THR A 58 -11.65 -8.90 5.19
CA THR A 58 -12.40 -7.74 5.73
C THR A 58 -11.67 -6.44 5.46
N LEU A 59 -10.36 -6.41 5.71
CA LEU A 59 -9.52 -5.25 5.42
C LEU A 59 -9.57 -4.91 3.93
N VAL A 60 -9.44 -5.91 3.05
CA VAL A 60 -9.59 -5.78 1.60
C VAL A 60 -10.96 -5.26 1.21
N SER A 61 -12.05 -5.84 1.72
CA SER A 61 -13.42 -5.43 1.40
C SER A 61 -13.68 -3.97 1.80
N LEU A 62 -13.20 -3.53 2.95
CA LEU A 62 -13.32 -2.13 3.38
C LEU A 62 -12.46 -1.18 2.55
N LEU A 63 -11.27 -1.62 2.15
CA LEU A 63 -10.43 -0.89 1.20
C LEU A 63 -11.13 -0.71 -0.14
N LEU A 64 -11.66 -1.80 -0.70
CA LEU A 64 -12.34 -1.82 -1.99
C LEU A 64 -13.61 -0.97 -1.96
N ILE A 65 -14.40 -1.00 -0.86
CA ILE A 65 -15.54 -0.09 -0.72
C ILE A 65 -15.07 1.37 -0.73
N ASN A 66 -14.02 1.72 0.01
CA ASN A 66 -13.53 3.10 0.04
C ASN A 66 -12.92 3.56 -1.30
N VAL A 67 -12.23 2.69 -2.02
CA VAL A 67 -11.52 3.02 -3.26
C VAL A 67 -12.43 2.93 -4.48
N CYS A 68 -13.18 1.83 -4.63
CA CYS A 68 -14.02 1.59 -5.80
C CYS A 68 -15.31 2.43 -5.78
N MET A 69 -15.89 2.71 -4.60
CA MET A 69 -17.16 3.46 -4.54
C MET A 69 -16.96 4.98 -4.59
N ARG A 70 -15.83 5.52 -4.11
CA ARG A 70 -15.62 6.99 -4.02
C ARG A 70 -14.88 7.60 -5.20
N GLN A 71 -14.31 6.79 -6.10
CA GLN A 71 -13.51 7.27 -7.23
C GLN A 71 -12.52 8.38 -6.82
N LEU A 72 -11.70 8.08 -5.81
CA LEU A 72 -10.80 9.07 -5.19
C LEU A 72 -9.87 9.68 -6.26
N GLN A 73 -9.69 11.01 -6.23
CA GLN A 73 -8.70 11.71 -7.04
C GLN A 73 -7.30 11.28 -6.61
N GLY A 74 -6.40 11.07 -7.57
CA GLY A 74 -5.09 10.45 -7.32
C GLY A 74 -5.11 8.92 -7.34
N PHE A 75 -6.27 8.28 -7.33
CA PHE A 75 -6.40 6.82 -7.29
C PHE A 75 -6.63 6.15 -8.63
N GLY A 76 -6.85 6.92 -9.71
CA GLY A 76 -7.28 6.40 -11.01
C GLY A 76 -6.29 5.43 -11.63
N TYR A 77 -6.32 4.15 -11.23
CA TYR A 77 -5.63 3.09 -11.94
C TYR A 77 -6.31 2.92 -13.29
N THR A 78 -5.65 3.38 -14.34
CA THR A 78 -6.06 3.06 -15.71
C THR A 78 -5.37 1.76 -16.09
N PHE A 79 -6.11 0.78 -16.63
CA PHE A 79 -5.52 -0.44 -17.18
C PHE A 79 -4.84 -0.21 -18.54
N ASN A 80 -4.59 1.04 -18.91
CA ASN A 80 -4.01 1.42 -20.19
C ASN A 80 -2.47 1.44 -20.08
N LEU A 81 -1.88 0.26 -19.88
CA LEU A 81 -0.44 0.09 -19.79
C LEU A 81 0.21 0.41 -21.14
N ASN A 82 1.00 1.48 -21.19
CA ASN A 82 1.78 1.83 -22.38
C ASN A 82 3.29 1.55 -22.19
N LYS A 83 4.07 1.66 -23.28
CA LYS A 83 5.53 1.42 -23.25
C LYS A 83 6.30 2.36 -22.31
N ARG A 84 5.80 3.58 -22.09
CA ARG A 84 6.41 4.56 -21.18
C ARG A 84 6.18 4.16 -19.72
N ASP A 85 4.99 3.68 -19.39
CA ASP A 85 4.69 3.19 -18.05
C ASP A 85 5.57 2.00 -17.71
N LEU A 86 5.71 1.07 -18.66
CA LEU A 86 6.60 -0.08 -18.50
C LEU A 86 8.05 0.39 -18.28
N LYS A 87 8.50 1.39 -19.03
CA LYS A 87 9.84 1.98 -18.84
C LYS A 87 10.00 2.56 -17.43
N ILE A 88 9.02 3.31 -16.92
CA ILE A 88 9.08 3.87 -15.56
C ILE A 88 9.15 2.73 -14.54
N VAL A 89 8.24 1.77 -14.61
CA VAL A 89 8.20 0.64 -13.66
C VAL A 89 9.53 -0.13 -13.69
N VAL A 90 10.07 -0.41 -14.87
CA VAL A 90 11.37 -1.08 -15.03
C VAL A 90 12.51 -0.24 -14.44
N LEU A 91 12.56 1.06 -14.68
CA LEU A 91 13.61 1.93 -14.14
C LEU A 91 13.57 1.98 -12.62
N TYR A 92 12.39 2.13 -12.02
CA TYR A 92 12.25 2.11 -10.56
C TYR A 92 12.54 0.73 -9.96
N TYR A 93 12.14 -0.35 -10.63
CA TYR A 93 12.48 -1.71 -10.22
C TYR A 93 13.99 -1.95 -10.25
N LEU A 94 14.66 -1.57 -11.34
CA LEU A 94 16.12 -1.70 -11.47
C LEU A 94 16.85 -0.79 -10.47
N GLY A 95 16.36 0.43 -10.26
CA GLY A 95 16.89 1.34 -9.24
C GLY A 95 16.74 0.75 -7.83
N PHE A 96 15.59 0.18 -7.51
CA PHE A 96 15.38 -0.53 -6.25
C PHE A 96 16.32 -1.73 -6.14
N ALA A 97 16.42 -2.57 -7.17
CA ALA A 97 17.31 -3.73 -7.15
C ALA A 97 18.78 -3.31 -6.93
N ALA A 98 19.22 -2.24 -7.60
CA ALA A 98 20.58 -1.72 -7.49
C ALA A 98 20.91 -1.17 -6.09
N VAL A 99 19.92 -0.77 -5.29
CA VAL A 99 20.12 -0.26 -3.92
C VAL A 99 19.79 -1.35 -2.88
N GLY A 100 18.62 -1.96 -2.99
CA GLY A 100 18.07 -2.94 -2.07
C GLY A 100 18.85 -4.25 -2.02
N ILE A 101 19.36 -4.75 -3.16
CA ILE A 101 20.17 -5.98 -3.18
C ILE A 101 21.49 -5.76 -2.43
N PRO A 102 22.33 -4.74 -2.76
CA PRO A 102 23.54 -4.49 -2.00
C PRO A 102 23.25 -4.22 -0.52
N LEU A 103 22.25 -3.39 -0.22
CA LEU A 103 21.91 -3.05 1.16
C LEU A 103 21.48 -4.28 1.96
N GLY A 104 20.68 -5.16 1.37
CA GLY A 104 20.24 -6.40 2.01
C GLY A 104 21.38 -7.40 2.17
N TYR A 105 22.26 -7.51 1.18
CA TYR A 105 23.41 -8.40 1.25
C TYR A 105 24.44 -7.95 2.29
N PHE A 106 24.86 -6.68 2.26
CA PHE A 106 25.86 -6.17 3.20
C PHE A 106 25.35 -6.04 4.63
N SER A 107 24.04 -5.91 4.84
CA SER A 107 23.44 -5.99 6.18
C SER A 107 23.25 -7.43 6.68
N GLY A 108 23.51 -8.43 5.85
CA GLY A 108 23.29 -9.85 6.17
C GLY A 108 21.81 -10.21 6.29
N TYR A 109 20.92 -9.47 5.63
CA TYR A 109 19.49 -9.77 5.55
C TYR A 109 19.16 -10.66 4.34
N ILE A 110 19.85 -10.44 3.22
CA ILE A 110 19.73 -11.25 2.00
C ILE A 110 20.90 -12.22 1.93
N HIS A 111 20.58 -13.50 1.83
CA HIS A 111 21.54 -14.55 1.52
C HIS A 111 21.26 -15.10 0.12
N PHE A 112 22.31 -15.29 -0.66
CA PHE A 112 22.18 -15.90 -1.98
C PHE A 112 22.23 -17.41 -1.85
N GLU A 113 21.13 -18.05 -2.23
CA GLU A 113 21.06 -19.49 -2.43
C GLU A 113 20.92 -19.78 -3.92
N PHE A 114 21.81 -20.61 -4.47
CA PHE A 114 21.75 -21.03 -5.87
C PHE A 114 20.77 -22.19 -6.01
N ILE A 115 19.47 -21.86 -5.91
CA ILE A 115 18.37 -22.78 -6.18
C ILE A 115 17.75 -22.33 -7.50
N LEU A 116 17.54 -23.28 -8.42
CA LEU A 116 16.72 -23.06 -9.62
C LEU A 116 15.28 -23.47 -9.29
N PRO A 117 14.43 -22.54 -8.82
CA PRO A 117 13.03 -22.86 -8.54
C PRO A 117 12.31 -23.26 -9.83
N SER A 118 11.32 -24.13 -9.70
CA SER A 118 10.45 -24.44 -10.84
C SER A 118 9.72 -23.17 -11.32
N PRO A 119 9.44 -23.02 -12.63
CA PRO A 119 8.68 -21.88 -13.13
C PRO A 119 7.30 -21.72 -12.47
N SER A 120 6.66 -22.84 -12.13
CA SER A 120 5.38 -22.86 -11.40
C SER A 120 5.51 -22.27 -10.00
N PHE A 121 6.59 -22.59 -9.28
CA PHE A 121 6.85 -22.02 -7.95
C PHE A 121 7.05 -20.50 -8.02
N VAL A 122 7.82 -20.02 -9.00
CA VAL A 122 8.03 -18.58 -9.22
C VAL A 122 6.71 -17.87 -9.51
N LEU A 123 5.91 -18.43 -10.44
CA LEU A 123 4.62 -17.86 -10.82
C LEU A 123 3.65 -17.83 -9.63
N MET A 124 3.51 -18.94 -8.91
CA MET A 124 2.61 -18.99 -7.74
C MET A 124 3.07 -18.07 -6.61
N SER A 125 4.38 -17.93 -6.40
CA SER A 125 4.93 -16.99 -5.43
C SER A 125 4.62 -15.55 -5.82
N ALA A 126 4.81 -15.20 -7.10
CA ALA A 126 4.48 -13.87 -7.62
C ALA A 126 2.99 -13.56 -7.46
N ILE A 127 2.10 -14.49 -7.85
CA ILE A 127 0.64 -14.37 -7.67
C ILE A 127 0.30 -14.16 -6.19
N ARG A 128 0.85 -15.00 -5.30
CA ARG A 128 0.59 -14.92 -3.86
C ARG A 128 1.03 -13.58 -3.27
N ILE A 129 2.22 -13.11 -3.61
CA ILE A 129 2.75 -11.83 -3.09
C ILE A 129 1.93 -10.66 -3.65
N PHE A 130 1.62 -10.69 -4.95
CA PHE A 130 0.94 -9.60 -5.64
C PHE A 130 -0.53 -9.46 -5.21
N LEU A 131 -1.30 -10.57 -5.23
CA LEU A 131 -2.74 -10.57 -4.91
C LEU A 131 -3.03 -10.57 -3.40
N SER A 132 -2.03 -10.81 -2.55
CA SER A 132 -2.19 -10.76 -1.10
C SER A 132 -1.61 -9.46 -0.50
N PRO A 133 -0.43 -9.40 0.12
CA PRO A 133 -0.02 -8.20 0.85
C PRO A 133 0.25 -7.00 -0.07
N ALA A 134 0.88 -7.20 -1.23
CA ALA A 134 1.47 -6.09 -1.98
C ALA A 134 0.41 -5.11 -2.52
N LEU A 135 -0.67 -5.61 -3.14
CA LEU A 135 -1.72 -4.74 -3.68
C LEU A 135 -2.41 -3.94 -2.56
N VAL A 136 -2.69 -4.58 -1.44
CA VAL A 136 -3.35 -3.94 -0.28
C VAL A 136 -2.45 -2.86 0.32
N GLU A 137 -1.18 -3.18 0.53
CA GLU A 137 -0.18 -2.23 1.02
C GLU A 137 0.00 -1.05 0.07
N GLU A 138 0.04 -1.29 -1.25
CA GLU A 138 0.14 -0.20 -2.22
C GLU A 138 -1.08 0.74 -2.15
N ILE A 139 -2.28 0.19 -2.02
CA ILE A 139 -3.51 0.98 -1.86
C ILE A 139 -3.48 1.81 -0.56
N ILE A 140 -3.09 1.20 0.57
CA ILE A 140 -3.04 1.87 1.87
C ILE A 140 -2.01 3.01 1.86
N PHE A 141 -0.77 2.69 1.51
CA PHE A 141 0.34 3.61 1.69
C PHE A 141 0.42 4.63 0.55
N ARG A 142 0.23 4.24 -0.71
CA ARG A 142 0.46 5.12 -1.87
C ARG A 142 -0.84 5.70 -2.40
N GLY A 143 -1.89 4.89 -2.36
CA GLY A 143 -3.24 5.32 -2.69
C GLY A 143 -3.81 6.30 -1.66
N LEU A 144 -3.76 5.97 -0.37
CA LEU A 144 -4.42 6.75 0.68
C LEU A 144 -3.45 7.64 1.45
N PHE A 145 -2.43 7.09 2.10
CA PHE A 145 -1.59 7.86 3.02
C PHE A 145 -0.72 8.91 2.31
N GLN A 146 0.09 8.51 1.32
CA GLN A 146 0.93 9.42 0.53
C GLN A 146 0.08 10.46 -0.22
N ASN A 147 -1.10 10.06 -0.72
CA ASN A 147 -2.00 10.97 -1.42
C ASN A 147 -2.62 12.01 -0.46
N TYR A 148 -3.04 11.57 0.74
CA TYR A 148 -3.50 12.46 1.79
C TYR A 148 -2.43 13.48 2.18
N LEU A 149 -1.19 13.02 2.42
CA LEU A 149 -0.07 13.90 2.75
C LEU A 149 0.26 14.85 1.59
N THR A 150 0.18 14.38 0.35
CA THR A 150 0.39 15.23 -0.84
C THR A 150 -0.66 16.35 -0.92
N GLN A 151 -1.92 16.05 -0.61
CA GLN A 151 -3.00 17.06 -0.55
C GLN A 151 -2.81 18.04 0.62
N LYS A 152 -2.27 17.56 1.74
CA LYS A 152 -2.06 18.38 2.94
C LYS A 152 -0.83 19.28 2.83
N PHE A 153 0.25 18.78 2.24
CA PHE A 153 1.51 19.49 2.08
C PHE A 153 1.51 20.33 0.81
N ASN A 154 0.73 21.42 0.82
CA ASN A 154 0.64 22.35 -0.30
C ASN A 154 1.76 23.41 -0.29
N PHE A 155 3.01 22.97 -0.46
CA PHE A 155 4.18 23.85 -0.58
C PHE A 155 5.22 23.23 -1.53
N LYS A 156 6.24 24.01 -1.93
CA LYS A 156 7.21 23.67 -2.99
C LYS A 156 7.79 22.24 -2.93
N HIS A 157 8.04 21.71 -1.73
CA HIS A 157 8.61 20.37 -1.52
C HIS A 157 7.64 19.39 -0.85
N GLY A 158 6.35 19.72 -0.79
CA GLY A 158 5.36 18.94 -0.05
C GLY A 158 5.14 17.54 -0.60
N ARG A 159 5.23 17.35 -1.92
CA ARG A 159 5.17 16.01 -2.55
C ARG A 159 6.33 15.11 -2.13
N LEU A 160 7.54 15.67 -2.08
CA LEU A 160 8.73 14.92 -1.64
C LEU A 160 8.59 14.56 -0.16
N LEU A 161 8.12 15.50 0.68
CA LEU A 161 7.88 15.22 2.08
C LEU A 161 6.81 14.14 2.27
N ALA A 162 5.74 14.17 1.48
CA ALA A 162 4.69 13.15 1.50
C ALA A 162 5.24 11.75 1.12
N LEU A 163 6.05 11.68 0.07
CA LEU A 163 6.74 10.45 -0.33
C LEU A 163 7.63 9.92 0.80
N VAL A 164 8.57 10.73 1.30
CA VAL A 164 9.50 10.32 2.36
C VAL A 164 8.74 9.89 3.62
N SER A 165 7.72 10.64 4.02
CA SER A 165 6.91 10.32 5.21
C SER A 165 6.17 9.00 5.05
N ALA A 166 5.58 8.74 3.88
CA ALA A 166 4.91 7.48 3.58
C ALA A 166 5.89 6.30 3.54
N SER A 167 7.07 6.49 2.96
CA SER A 167 8.12 5.46 2.90
C SER A 167 8.70 5.15 4.29
N VAL A 168 8.93 6.16 5.13
CA VAL A 168 9.37 5.97 6.51
C VAL A 168 8.33 5.21 7.31
N LEU A 169 7.06 5.61 7.23
CA LEU A 169 5.97 4.90 7.93
C LEU A 169 5.85 3.45 7.44
N PHE A 170 5.98 3.22 6.14
CA PHE A 170 5.99 1.88 5.57
C PHE A 170 7.12 1.03 6.18
N GLY A 171 8.34 1.55 6.25
CA GLY A 171 9.46 0.87 6.90
C GLY A 171 9.20 0.58 8.39
N VAL A 172 8.73 1.59 9.14
CA VAL A 172 8.42 1.46 10.57
C VAL A 172 7.36 0.39 10.83
N LEU A 173 6.35 0.26 9.96
CA LEU A 173 5.32 -0.77 10.12
C LEU A 173 5.83 -2.20 9.76
N HIS A 174 7.02 -2.31 9.20
CA HIS A 174 7.75 -3.57 9.01
C HIS A 174 8.85 -3.76 10.07
N SER A 175 8.71 -3.13 11.25
CA SER A 175 9.66 -3.22 12.36
C SER A 175 9.59 -4.57 13.07
N GLY A 176 10.30 -5.56 12.56
CA GLY A 176 10.68 -6.78 13.28
C GLY A 176 12.21 -6.95 13.34
N ASP A 177 12.88 -6.52 12.28
CA ASP A 177 14.33 -6.45 12.16
C ASP A 177 14.70 -5.04 11.65
N PRO A 178 15.63 -4.31 12.27
CA PRO A 178 16.05 -2.99 11.80
C PRO A 178 16.50 -2.97 10.34
N ARG A 179 17.10 -4.06 9.86
CA ARG A 179 17.54 -4.21 8.46
C ARG A 179 16.34 -4.27 7.52
N TYR A 180 15.30 -5.00 7.92
CA TYR A 180 14.07 -5.10 7.16
C TYR A 180 13.29 -3.78 7.16
N LEU A 181 13.25 -3.06 8.29
CA LEU A 181 12.68 -1.72 8.37
C LEU A 181 13.30 -0.79 7.32
N ILE A 182 14.63 -0.78 7.23
CA ILE A 182 15.35 0.07 6.28
C ILE A 182 15.06 -0.38 4.84
N LEU A 183 15.15 -1.68 4.55
CA LEU A 183 14.88 -2.23 3.22
C LEU A 183 13.44 -1.94 2.76
N ALA A 184 12.46 -2.11 3.65
CA ALA A 184 11.08 -1.78 3.39
C ALA A 184 10.90 -0.28 3.14
N GLY A 185 11.52 0.59 3.94
CA GLY A 185 11.50 2.03 3.72
C GLY A 185 12.10 2.43 2.37
N VAL A 186 13.23 1.83 1.97
CA VAL A 186 13.84 2.03 0.65
C VAL A 186 12.90 1.58 -0.46
N ALA A 187 12.31 0.38 -0.36
CA ALA A 187 11.29 -0.09 -1.30
C ALA A 187 10.12 0.91 -1.40
N GLY A 188 9.70 1.47 -0.26
CA GLY A 188 8.70 2.53 -0.17
C GLY A 188 9.03 3.76 -1.01
N LEU A 189 10.30 4.20 -1.04
CA LEU A 189 10.73 5.35 -1.85
C LEU A 189 10.62 5.04 -3.35
N PHE A 190 11.04 3.85 -3.77
CA PHE A 190 10.99 3.46 -5.19
C PHE A 190 9.56 3.24 -5.68
N TYR A 191 8.72 2.52 -4.92
CA TYR A 191 7.33 2.27 -5.31
C TYR A 191 6.50 3.56 -5.30
N GLY A 192 6.68 4.39 -4.26
CA GLY A 192 5.99 5.68 -4.17
C GLY A 192 6.46 6.68 -5.23
N GLY A 193 7.75 6.68 -5.57
CA GLY A 193 8.32 7.51 -6.65
C GLY A 193 7.79 7.11 -8.03
N ALA A 194 7.74 5.81 -8.33
CA ALA A 194 7.17 5.30 -9.56
C ALA A 194 5.73 5.80 -9.75
N LEU A 195 4.93 5.78 -8.68
CA LEU A 195 3.56 6.28 -8.74
C LEU A 195 3.47 7.80 -8.94
N VAL A 196 4.38 8.58 -8.36
CA VAL A 196 4.44 10.04 -8.58
C VAL A 196 4.69 10.34 -10.07
N ASP A 197 5.64 9.65 -10.69
CA ASP A 197 5.98 9.86 -12.09
C ASP A 197 4.86 9.38 -13.03
N LEU A 198 4.24 8.24 -12.73
CA LEU A 198 3.06 7.76 -13.45
C LEU A 198 1.90 8.77 -13.35
N ARG A 199 1.61 9.29 -12.16
CA ARG A 199 0.55 10.30 -11.97
C ARG A 199 0.85 11.61 -12.69
N HIS A 200 2.12 12.01 -12.74
CA HIS A 200 2.54 13.20 -13.48
C HIS A 200 2.27 13.05 -14.98
N LEU A 201 2.59 11.89 -15.56
CA LEU A 201 2.37 11.62 -16.99
C LEU A 201 0.89 11.63 -17.39
N TYR A 202 0.02 11.13 -16.53
CA TYR A 202 -1.40 11.01 -16.83
C TYR A 202 -2.25 12.16 -16.30
N GLY A 203 -1.66 13.15 -15.63
CA GLY A 203 -2.42 14.19 -14.92
C GLY A 203 -3.37 13.62 -13.86
N ILE A 204 -3.08 12.42 -13.35
CA ILE A 204 -3.93 11.73 -12.34
C ILE A 204 -3.77 12.37 -10.95
N GLY A 205 -2.86 13.34 -10.81
CA GLY A 205 -2.77 14.22 -9.64
C GLY A 205 -3.77 15.38 -9.69
N VAL A 206 -4.66 15.39 -8.69
CA VAL A 206 -5.39 16.53 -8.13
C VAL A 206 -4.87 17.88 -8.60
N ILE A 207 -5.76 18.64 -9.26
CA ILE A 207 -5.60 20.07 -9.50
C ILE A 207 -5.37 20.76 -8.15
N GLY A 208 -4.23 21.42 -8.04
CA GLY A 208 -3.80 22.30 -6.96
C GLY A 208 -2.53 22.99 -7.40
#